data_AF-A0A3N5L1H7-F1
#
_entry.id   AF-A0A3N5L1H7-F1
#
_cell.length_a   1.000
_cell.length_b   1.000
_cell.length_c   1.000
_cell.angle_alpha   90.00
_cell.angle_beta   90.00
_cell.angle_gamma   90.00
#
_symmetry.space_group_name_H-M   'P 1'
#
loop_
_entity.id
_entity.type
_entity.pdbx_description
1 polymer ?
#
loop_
_entity_poly.entity_id
_entity_poly.type
_entity_poly.pdbx_seq_one_letter_code
_entity_poly.pdbx_strand_id
1 'polypeptide(L)'
;MENMKNKYTVLKMLIIPLLISIVIGFNYDNSVNVNTGIKTPELNKVNYAAELISKAGNNFNKASIFSISNKDNSKALDEFAKTASFLTLDSKEIKKLYNAGNKNIILEIPVSTDNNLEIELTRVNIFSKDFEVKLSDGRKVNYKPGLYYRGIIKGNSNSIAAVSIFENSVIGIISNEDGDYVLGTIKDKDNNNTSEYIFYNDKDLKVKSKFRCDVEDSYGKLYKGSSYKHITTGQKDATSDAIAVYFVADYQTYLDAGSNQTNLINFVTGMFNNTALLYNNESIPTEISGFYIHNSADPYLNYSESFGILKRIGGIWQDDYPGDLIQLISTRTDQSFGGIAWVNVLCQSFNPGDSSGRFSFSNIETSYNNYPTYSWTVHVVTHELGHNVGSMHTHACVWPVLPSNGIGAIDSCVQAEGTCFTTTRANYNGTIMSYCHIDYAVNFTKGFGPLPGDTIRYAYSLARCLDSALNSSELPLAYNLLQNYPNPFNPSTTITFALPEEGFVTLTVYDITGREVVKLVNNQVYNAGVFKTYFNTTEHSMASGVYLYRIDVIRNNSSKYSQIRKMVLIK
;
A
#
# COMPACT_ATOMS: atom_id res chain seq x y z
N MET A 1 57.45 29.12 46.73
CA MET A 1 58.03 28.32 45.63
C MET A 1 56.93 27.34 45.26
N GLU A 2 56.41 27.29 44.03
CA GLU A 2 57.06 27.59 42.74
C GLU A 2 56.41 28.72 41.92
N ASN A 3 57.11 29.13 40.86
CA ASN A 3 56.72 30.12 39.84
C ASN A 3 56.09 29.42 38.62
N MET A 4 55.47 30.07 37.62
CA MET A 4 54.68 31.32 37.46
C MET A 4 54.41 31.47 35.94
N LYS A 5 53.36 32.21 35.52
CA LYS A 5 53.09 32.71 34.12
C LYS A 5 52.59 31.64 33.14
N ASN A 6 51.65 31.86 32.21
CA ASN A 6 50.85 33.01 31.69
C ASN A 6 49.60 32.40 30.98
N LYS A 7 48.55 33.05 30.44
CA LYS A 7 47.76 34.32 30.55
C LYS A 7 46.60 34.16 29.52
N TYR A 8 45.43 34.82 29.54
CA TYR A 8 44.79 35.80 30.42
C TYR A 8 43.25 35.74 30.15
N THR A 9 42.43 36.28 31.05
CA THR A 9 40.99 36.47 30.87
C THR A 9 40.58 37.90 31.25
N VAL A 10 39.44 38.37 30.73
CA VAL A 10 38.58 39.50 31.18
C VAL A 10 39.05 40.96 30.94
N LEU A 11 38.17 41.75 30.31
CA LEU A 11 37.62 43.09 30.71
C LEU A 11 37.01 43.77 29.45
N LYS A 12 35.93 44.58 29.46
CA LYS A 12 34.83 44.88 30.42
C LYS A 12 33.83 45.80 29.68
N MET A 13 32.53 45.76 30.00
CA MET A 13 31.72 46.85 30.61
C MET A 13 30.20 46.71 30.36
N LEU A 14 29.42 47.07 31.39
CA LEU A 14 27.95 47.12 31.38
C LEU A 14 27.44 48.51 30.96
N ILE A 15 26.26 48.58 30.33
CA ILE A 15 25.21 49.58 30.62
C ILE A 15 23.82 48.90 30.51
N ILE A 16 22.91 49.27 31.44
CA ILE A 16 21.51 48.83 31.67
C ILE A 16 20.77 50.11 32.20
N PRO A 17 19.42 50.31 32.16
CA PRO A 17 18.30 49.77 31.36
C PRO A 17 17.44 50.88 30.67
N LEU A 18 16.34 50.51 29.97
CA LEU A 18 14.98 50.94 30.37
C LEU A 18 13.88 50.07 29.70
N LEU A 19 12.71 49.94 30.35
CA LEU A 19 11.55 49.20 29.83
C LEU A 19 10.74 50.03 28.83
N ILE A 20 10.02 49.35 27.93
CA ILE A 20 8.58 49.56 27.67
C ILE A 20 7.99 48.22 27.19
N SER A 21 6.89 47.81 27.81
CA SER A 21 6.11 46.64 27.38
C SER A 21 5.21 47.02 26.21
N ILE A 22 5.32 46.31 25.08
CA ILE A 22 4.26 46.24 24.08
C ILE A 22 3.93 44.77 23.85
N VAL A 23 2.76 44.37 24.38
CA VAL A 23 2.12 43.10 24.02
C VAL A 23 1.45 43.31 22.67
N ILE A 24 2.04 42.77 21.61
CA ILE A 24 1.32 42.45 20.38
C ILE A 24 1.29 40.93 20.29
N GLY A 25 0.12 40.36 20.55
CA GLY A 25 -0.13 38.95 20.32
C GLY A 25 -0.13 38.68 18.83
N PHE A 26 0.96 38.14 18.30
CA PHE A 26 0.92 37.45 17.02
C PHE A 26 0.32 36.07 17.25
N ASN A 27 -0.98 35.94 16.96
CA ASN A 27 -1.56 34.64 16.65
C ASN A 27 -0.74 34.03 15.51
N TYR A 28 -0.08 32.91 15.77
CA TYR A 28 0.63 32.18 14.74
C TYR A 28 -0.41 31.39 13.94
N ASP A 29 -0.93 32.04 12.89
CA ASP A 29 -1.89 31.43 11.97
C ASP A 29 -1.20 30.26 11.24
N ASN A 30 -1.76 29.06 11.37
CA ASN A 30 -1.23 27.82 10.81
C ASN A 30 -1.54 27.70 9.31
N SER A 31 -1.24 28.76 8.55
CA SER A 31 -1.45 28.81 7.10
C SER A 31 -0.29 29.54 6.41
N VAL A 32 0.91 28.95 6.44
CA VAL A 32 1.97 29.30 5.49
C VAL A 32 1.56 28.75 4.11
N ASN A 33 0.67 29.47 3.46
CA ASN A 33 0.26 29.25 2.08
C ASN A 33 1.43 29.65 1.17
N VAL A 34 2.44 28.77 1.05
CA VAL A 34 3.49 28.92 0.05
C VAL A 34 2.81 28.80 -1.31
N ASN A 35 2.64 29.94 -1.98
CA ASN A 35 1.85 30.05 -3.20
C ASN A 35 2.64 29.43 -4.38
N THR A 36 2.67 28.10 -4.44
CA THR A 36 3.36 27.31 -5.45
C THR A 36 2.61 27.38 -6.78
N GLY A 37 3.07 28.25 -7.68
CA GLY A 37 2.58 28.35 -9.06
C GLY A 37 2.75 27.08 -9.91
N ILE A 38 3.29 26.01 -9.33
CA ILE A 38 3.26 24.65 -9.85
C ILE A 38 2.24 23.86 -9.04
N LYS A 39 0.97 23.94 -9.45
CA LYS A 39 0.07 22.80 -9.23
C LYS A 39 0.65 21.64 -10.04
N THR A 40 1.34 20.72 -9.37
CA THR A 40 1.18 19.31 -9.74
C THR A 40 -0.32 19.06 -9.82
N PRO A 41 -0.81 18.24 -10.77
CA PRO A 41 -2.14 17.70 -10.60
C PRO A 41 -2.11 16.95 -9.28
N GLU A 42 -2.78 17.47 -8.27
CA GLU A 42 -3.45 16.58 -7.33
C GLU A 42 -4.34 15.72 -8.23
N LEU A 43 -3.86 14.52 -8.55
CA LEU A 43 -4.74 13.38 -8.62
C LEU A 43 -5.45 13.41 -7.27
N ASN A 44 -6.64 14.01 -7.24
CA ASN A 44 -7.51 14.01 -6.07
C ASN A 44 -7.51 12.55 -5.62
N LYS A 45 -6.87 12.26 -4.48
CA LYS A 45 -6.71 10.89 -4.01
C LYS A 45 -8.06 10.47 -3.49
N VAL A 46 -8.92 10.03 -4.41
CA VAL A 46 -10.27 9.59 -4.11
C VAL A 46 -10.12 8.41 -3.17
N ASN A 47 -10.60 8.58 -1.94
CA ASN A 47 -10.70 7.47 -1.02
C ASN A 47 -11.64 6.44 -1.65
N TYR A 48 -11.09 5.33 -2.15
CA TYR A 48 -11.84 4.28 -2.83
C TYR A 48 -12.92 3.71 -1.91
N ALA A 49 -12.68 3.66 -0.60
CA ALA A 49 -13.69 3.25 0.37
C ALA A 49 -14.88 4.21 0.40
N ALA A 50 -14.64 5.53 0.36
CA ALA A 50 -15.71 6.53 0.26
C ALA A 50 -16.42 6.48 -1.10
N GLU A 51 -15.70 6.18 -2.19
CA GLU A 51 -16.30 5.99 -3.51
C GLU A 51 -17.21 4.75 -3.56
N LEU A 52 -16.81 3.63 -2.95
CA LEU A 52 -17.64 2.44 -2.79
C LEU A 52 -18.95 2.75 -2.06
N ILE A 53 -18.88 3.47 -0.94
CA ILE A 53 -20.06 3.85 -0.15
C ILE A 53 -20.94 4.87 -0.90
N SER A 54 -20.34 5.84 -1.59
CA SER A 54 -21.09 6.76 -2.47
C SER A 54 -21.86 6.02 -3.57
N LYS A 55 -21.23 5.03 -4.22
CA LYS A 55 -21.86 4.14 -5.23
C LYS A 55 -22.94 3.21 -4.65
N ALA A 56 -22.90 2.92 -3.35
CA ALA A 56 -23.89 2.09 -2.67
C ALA A 56 -25.23 2.83 -2.42
N GLY A 57 -25.22 4.17 -2.43
CA GLY A 57 -26.38 5.01 -2.13
C GLY A 57 -26.90 4.80 -0.70
N ASN A 58 -28.21 5.00 -0.47
CA ASN A 58 -28.78 4.94 0.88
C ASN A 58 -29.22 3.52 1.33
N ASN A 59 -28.92 2.48 0.55
CA ASN A 59 -29.41 1.12 0.83
C ASN A 59 -28.43 0.35 1.71
N PHE A 60 -28.56 0.48 3.04
CA PHE A 60 -27.75 -0.22 4.04
C PHE A 60 -28.63 -0.94 5.07
N ASN A 61 -28.25 -2.17 5.42
CA ASN A 61 -28.91 -2.96 6.47
C ASN A 61 -28.10 -2.87 7.77
N LYS A 62 -28.73 -2.56 8.91
CA LYS A 62 -28.03 -2.57 10.21
C LYS A 62 -27.57 -4.00 10.57
N ALA A 63 -26.36 -4.10 11.11
CA ALA A 63 -25.71 -5.34 11.52
C ALA A 63 -25.10 -5.17 12.92
N SER A 64 -25.89 -5.44 13.95
CA SER A 64 -25.52 -5.32 15.37
C SER A 64 -25.00 -6.67 15.88
N ILE A 65 -23.79 -7.06 15.46
CA ILE A 65 -23.20 -8.39 15.75
C ILE A 65 -22.42 -8.44 17.08
N PHE A 66 -22.28 -7.33 17.79
CA PHE A 66 -21.57 -7.21 19.06
C PHE A 66 -22.44 -6.60 20.16
N SER A 67 -22.24 -7.04 21.40
CA SER A 67 -22.62 -6.31 22.61
C SER A 67 -21.37 -5.91 23.39
N ILE A 68 -21.48 -4.95 24.33
CA ILE A 68 -20.45 -4.75 25.35
C ILE A 68 -20.25 -6.08 26.12
N SER A 69 -19.00 -6.44 26.43
CA SER A 69 -18.69 -7.63 27.22
C SER A 69 -18.97 -7.40 28.70
N ASN A 70 -19.56 -8.41 29.35
CA ASN A 70 -19.76 -8.45 30.80
C ASN A 70 -18.58 -9.12 31.54
N LYS A 71 -17.51 -9.52 30.84
CA LYS A 71 -16.31 -10.11 31.46
C LYS A 71 -15.31 -9.04 31.86
N ASP A 72 -14.67 -9.25 32.99
CA ASP A 72 -13.54 -8.44 33.41
C ASP A 72 -12.33 -8.74 32.51
N ASN A 73 -12.04 -7.80 31.62
CA ASN A 73 -10.85 -7.78 30.76
C ASN A 73 -9.91 -6.62 31.13
N SER A 74 -10.07 -6.02 32.32
CA SER A 74 -9.28 -4.86 32.79
C SER A 74 -7.77 -5.07 32.69
N LYS A 75 -7.31 -6.31 32.87
CA LYS A 75 -5.91 -6.72 32.68
C LYS A 75 -5.32 -6.32 31.31
N ALA A 76 -6.14 -6.27 30.25
CA ALA A 76 -5.70 -5.80 28.93
C ALA A 76 -5.34 -4.31 28.94
N LEU A 77 -6.03 -3.51 29.77
CA LEU A 77 -5.73 -2.09 29.96
C LEU A 77 -4.44 -1.87 30.75
N ASP A 78 -4.01 -2.83 31.56
CA ASP A 78 -2.74 -2.78 32.28
C ASP A 78 -1.55 -3.18 31.40
N GLU A 79 -1.66 -4.31 30.68
CA GLU A 79 -0.52 -4.94 29.99
C GLU A 79 -0.43 -4.65 28.48
N PHE A 80 -1.53 -4.30 27.80
CA PHE A 80 -1.60 -4.29 26.33
C PHE A 80 -1.86 -2.90 25.71
N ALA A 81 -2.97 -2.24 26.06
CA ALA A 81 -3.36 -0.95 25.48
C ALA A 81 -3.80 0.04 26.58
N LYS A 82 -3.61 1.35 26.37
CA LYS A 82 -4.04 2.39 27.32
C LYS A 82 -5.56 2.53 27.38
N THR A 83 -6.23 2.36 26.24
CA THR A 83 -7.70 2.39 26.12
C THR A 83 -8.17 1.26 25.20
N ALA A 84 -9.33 0.68 25.51
CA ALA A 84 -10.01 -0.31 24.68
C ALA A 84 -11.48 -0.46 25.10
N SER A 85 -12.33 -0.83 24.14
CA SER A 85 -13.69 -1.33 24.39
C SER A 85 -13.68 -2.86 24.32
N PHE A 86 -14.37 -3.53 25.24
CA PHE A 86 -14.49 -5.00 25.28
C PHE A 86 -15.87 -5.44 24.83
N LEU A 87 -15.91 -6.44 23.96
CA LEU A 87 -17.10 -6.84 23.22
C LEU A 87 -17.34 -8.34 23.30
N THR A 88 -18.59 -8.77 23.19
CA THR A 88 -18.98 -10.16 23.00
C THR A 88 -19.69 -10.32 21.65
N LEU A 89 -19.27 -11.31 20.85
CA LEU A 89 -19.81 -11.59 19.51
C LEU A 89 -21.10 -12.44 19.59
N ASP A 90 -22.18 -12.01 18.95
CA ASP A 90 -23.41 -12.81 18.84
C ASP A 90 -23.39 -13.72 17.59
N SER A 91 -23.12 -15.01 17.83
CA SER A 91 -23.17 -16.07 16.82
C SER A 91 -24.52 -16.23 16.10
N LYS A 92 -25.64 -15.76 16.67
CA LYS A 92 -26.96 -15.78 16.02
C LYS A 92 -27.09 -14.67 14.99
N GLU A 93 -26.62 -13.46 15.31
CA GLU A 93 -26.62 -12.33 14.37
C GLU A 93 -25.64 -12.57 13.22
N ILE A 94 -24.49 -13.21 13.48
CA ILE A 94 -23.59 -13.68 12.42
C ILE A 94 -24.30 -14.64 11.46
N LYS A 95 -25.01 -15.65 11.98
CA LYS A 95 -25.78 -16.59 11.13
C LYS A 95 -26.88 -15.90 10.32
N LYS A 96 -27.59 -14.92 10.91
CA LYS A 96 -28.55 -14.08 10.18
C LYS A 96 -27.88 -13.29 9.06
N LEU A 97 -26.73 -12.67 9.30
CA LEU A 97 -25.99 -11.90 8.30
C LEU A 97 -25.55 -12.76 7.11
N TYR A 98 -25.04 -13.97 7.38
CA TYR A 98 -24.74 -14.96 6.34
C TYR A 98 -25.96 -15.36 5.51
N ASN A 99 -27.10 -15.60 6.15
CA ASN A 99 -28.34 -15.99 5.47
C ASN A 99 -28.98 -14.83 4.68
N ALA A 100 -28.83 -13.58 5.15
CA ALA A 100 -29.36 -12.41 4.47
C ALA A 100 -28.58 -12.06 3.18
N GLY A 101 -27.28 -12.37 3.13
CA GLY A 101 -26.44 -12.15 1.96
C GLY A 101 -26.24 -10.67 1.60
N ASN A 102 -26.52 -9.76 2.54
CA ASN A 102 -26.53 -8.31 2.34
C ASN A 102 -25.28 -7.80 1.61
N LYS A 103 -25.48 -7.04 0.52
CA LYS A 103 -24.38 -6.37 -0.20
C LYS A 103 -23.82 -5.19 0.61
N ASN A 104 -24.69 -4.48 1.32
CA ASN A 104 -24.39 -3.24 2.01
C ASN A 104 -24.90 -3.33 3.46
N ILE A 105 -24.05 -3.03 4.45
CA ILE A 105 -24.40 -3.02 5.87
C ILE A 105 -23.92 -1.77 6.59
N ILE A 106 -24.63 -1.36 7.64
CA ILE A 106 -24.08 -0.51 8.70
C ILE A 106 -23.70 -1.44 9.84
N LEU A 107 -22.40 -1.64 10.06
CA LEU A 107 -21.89 -2.36 11.22
C LEU A 107 -21.91 -1.41 12.43
N GLU A 108 -22.51 -1.86 13.53
CA GLU A 108 -22.53 -1.14 14.80
C GLU A 108 -21.53 -1.77 15.76
N ILE A 109 -20.52 -0.99 16.18
CA ILE A 109 -19.55 -1.39 17.20
C ILE A 109 -19.83 -0.56 18.47
N PRO A 110 -20.30 -1.17 19.57
CA PRO A 110 -20.46 -0.46 20.84
C PRO A 110 -19.11 0.04 21.36
N VAL A 111 -18.95 1.34 21.55
CA VAL A 111 -17.72 1.91 22.16
C VAL A 111 -17.92 2.24 23.63
N SER A 112 -19.17 2.53 24.03
CA SER A 112 -19.63 2.62 25.42
C SER A 112 -21.06 2.10 25.55
N THR A 113 -21.68 2.21 26.73
CA THR A 113 -23.08 1.81 26.99
C THR A 113 -24.10 2.52 26.11
N ASP A 114 -23.81 3.77 25.73
CA ASP A 114 -24.77 4.69 25.09
C ASP A 114 -24.27 5.21 23.74
N ASN A 115 -23.15 4.68 23.23
CA ASN A 115 -22.53 5.14 21.98
C ASN A 115 -22.04 3.96 21.13
N ASN A 116 -22.45 3.94 19.87
CA ASN A 116 -22.03 2.99 18.85
C ASN A 116 -21.28 3.71 17.74
N LEU A 117 -20.12 3.19 17.35
CA LEU A 117 -19.48 3.55 16.09
C LEU A 117 -20.24 2.88 14.94
N GLU A 118 -20.91 3.67 14.10
CA GLU A 118 -21.56 3.20 12.87
C GLU A 118 -20.57 3.24 11.70
N ILE A 119 -20.38 2.09 11.03
CA ILE A 119 -19.48 1.95 9.88
C ILE A 119 -20.30 1.52 8.66
N GLU A 120 -20.31 2.34 7.62
CA GLU A 120 -20.95 2.03 6.33
C GLU A 120 -20.02 1.12 5.51
N LEU A 121 -20.51 -0.04 5.10
CA LEU A 121 -19.71 -1.13 4.56
C LEU A 121 -20.39 -1.76 3.33
N THR A 122 -19.63 -1.89 2.25
CA THR A 122 -20.01 -2.61 1.03
C THR A 122 -19.19 -3.88 0.87
N ARG A 123 -19.86 -4.97 0.50
CA ARG A 123 -19.29 -6.29 0.30
C ARG A 123 -18.42 -6.32 -0.96
N VAL A 124 -17.22 -6.88 -0.83
CA VAL A 124 -16.24 -7.03 -1.91
C VAL A 124 -15.86 -8.50 -2.12
N ASN A 125 -15.33 -8.80 -3.31
CA ASN A 125 -14.58 -10.03 -3.54
C ASN A 125 -13.08 -9.73 -3.40
N ILE A 126 -12.32 -10.69 -2.86
CA ILE A 126 -10.85 -10.59 -2.71
C ILE A 126 -10.11 -11.78 -3.30
N PHE A 127 -10.79 -12.69 -4.01
CA PHE A 127 -10.21 -13.90 -4.58
C PHE A 127 -10.22 -13.85 -6.10
N SER A 128 -9.16 -14.38 -6.72
CA SER A 128 -9.17 -14.69 -8.14
C SER A 128 -10.26 -15.71 -8.47
N LYS A 129 -10.62 -15.79 -9.76
CA LYS A 129 -11.57 -16.76 -10.27
C LYS A 129 -11.11 -18.22 -10.05
N ASP A 130 -9.81 -18.46 -10.17
CA ASP A 130 -9.19 -19.79 -10.11
C ASP A 130 -8.54 -20.09 -8.74
N PHE A 131 -9.01 -19.41 -7.70
CA PHE A 131 -8.50 -19.54 -6.33
C PHE A 131 -8.50 -21.00 -5.86
N GLU A 132 -7.31 -21.49 -5.48
CA GLU A 132 -7.14 -22.81 -4.88
C GLU A 132 -6.22 -22.82 -3.66
N VAL A 133 -6.39 -23.82 -2.80
CA VAL A 133 -5.57 -24.04 -1.62
C VAL A 133 -4.94 -25.43 -1.69
N LYS A 134 -3.62 -25.48 -1.58
CA LYS A 134 -2.80 -26.70 -1.57
C LYS A 134 -2.07 -26.83 -0.23
N LEU A 135 -2.00 -28.05 0.29
CA LEU A 135 -1.13 -28.43 1.40
C LEU A 135 0.17 -29.02 0.88
N SER A 136 1.25 -28.98 1.68
CA SER A 136 2.55 -29.54 1.29
C SER A 136 2.58 -31.05 1.06
N ASP A 137 1.56 -31.79 1.53
CA ASP A 137 1.36 -33.21 1.22
C ASP A 137 0.56 -33.46 -0.08
N GLY A 138 0.26 -32.41 -0.84
CA GLY A 138 -0.45 -32.47 -2.12
C GLY A 138 -1.98 -32.46 -2.01
N ARG A 139 -2.56 -32.51 -0.81
CA ARG A 139 -4.02 -32.38 -0.64
C ARG A 139 -4.50 -30.99 -1.01
N LYS A 140 -5.65 -30.91 -1.70
CA LYS A 140 -6.39 -29.65 -1.88
C LYS A 140 -7.38 -29.43 -0.74
N VAL A 141 -7.60 -28.17 -0.36
CA VAL A 141 -8.56 -27.80 0.70
C VAL A 141 -9.81 -27.20 0.07
N ASN A 142 -10.98 -27.75 0.39
CA ASN A 142 -12.26 -27.10 0.08
C ASN A 142 -12.54 -25.99 1.12
N TYR A 143 -12.11 -24.78 0.80
CA TYR A 143 -12.26 -23.61 1.67
C TYR A 143 -13.60 -22.90 1.41
N LYS A 144 -14.31 -22.52 2.49
CA LYS A 144 -15.51 -21.69 2.43
C LYS A 144 -15.15 -20.25 2.84
N PRO A 145 -15.19 -19.27 1.91
CA PRO A 145 -14.83 -17.90 2.23
C PRO A 145 -15.74 -17.20 3.25
N GLY A 146 -15.15 -16.25 3.98
CA GLY A 146 -15.88 -15.27 4.80
C GLY A 146 -16.68 -14.25 3.97
N LEU A 147 -17.30 -13.30 4.69
CA LEU A 147 -17.90 -12.10 4.13
C LEU A 147 -16.91 -10.93 4.29
N TYR A 148 -16.37 -10.43 3.19
CA TYR A 148 -15.41 -9.33 3.18
C TYR A 148 -16.10 -8.03 2.81
N TYR A 149 -15.91 -7.02 3.64
CA TYR A 149 -16.49 -5.70 3.48
C TYR A 149 -15.41 -4.62 3.52
N ARG A 150 -15.68 -3.50 2.82
CA ARG A 150 -14.88 -2.26 2.87
C ARG A 150 -15.80 -1.04 2.89
N GLY A 151 -15.35 0.06 3.48
CA GLY A 151 -16.12 1.30 3.51
C GLY A 151 -15.53 2.32 4.48
N ILE A 152 -16.38 3.11 5.13
CA ILE A 152 -15.98 4.26 5.94
C ILE A 152 -16.75 4.32 7.27
N ILE A 153 -16.20 5.01 8.26
CA ILE A 153 -16.99 5.49 9.40
C ILE A 153 -18.07 6.43 8.83
N LYS A 154 -19.31 6.20 9.23
CA LYS A 154 -20.47 6.94 8.73
C LYS A 154 -20.29 8.44 8.95
N GLY A 155 -20.35 9.21 7.86
CA GLY A 155 -20.14 10.66 7.88
C GLY A 155 -18.67 11.14 7.87
N ASN A 156 -17.67 10.25 7.91
CA ASN A 156 -16.25 10.61 7.74
C ASN A 156 -15.69 9.98 6.45
N SER A 157 -15.73 10.73 5.35
CA SER A 157 -15.20 10.31 4.04
C SER A 157 -13.68 10.20 3.95
N ASN A 158 -12.93 10.62 4.98
CA ASN A 158 -11.47 10.48 5.05
C ASN A 158 -11.06 9.20 5.78
N SER A 159 -11.96 8.62 6.58
CA SER A 159 -11.76 7.32 7.21
C SER A 159 -11.79 6.17 6.19
N ILE A 160 -11.23 5.04 6.57
CA ILE A 160 -11.31 3.78 5.82
C ILE A 160 -11.55 2.62 6.79
N ALA A 161 -12.31 1.62 6.35
CA ALA A 161 -12.59 0.43 7.12
C ALA A 161 -12.55 -0.80 6.22
N ALA A 162 -11.91 -1.87 6.68
CA ALA A 162 -12.06 -3.20 6.11
C ALA A 162 -12.44 -4.16 7.24
N VAL A 163 -13.52 -4.92 7.03
CA VAL A 163 -14.05 -5.87 8.01
C VAL A 163 -14.35 -7.20 7.33
N SER A 164 -13.87 -8.27 7.94
CA SER A 164 -13.91 -9.63 7.42
C SER A 164 -14.62 -10.50 8.45
N ILE A 165 -15.80 -11.01 8.08
CA ILE A 165 -16.72 -11.71 8.98
C ILE A 165 -16.75 -13.18 8.58
N PHE A 166 -16.32 -14.05 9.49
CA PHE A 166 -16.34 -15.50 9.39
C PHE A 166 -17.47 -16.08 10.25
N GLU A 167 -17.75 -17.39 10.15
CA GLU A 167 -18.85 -18.01 10.92
C GLU A 167 -18.67 -17.91 12.44
N ASN A 168 -17.41 -17.92 12.91
CA ASN A 168 -17.04 -17.92 14.33
C ASN A 168 -16.07 -16.79 14.70
N SER A 169 -15.68 -15.92 13.77
CA SER A 169 -14.75 -14.82 14.06
C SER A 169 -14.95 -13.57 13.20
N VAL A 170 -14.46 -12.44 13.69
CA VAL A 170 -14.41 -11.17 12.96
C VAL A 170 -12.99 -10.63 13.02
N ILE A 171 -12.50 -10.08 11.91
CA ILE A 171 -11.22 -9.36 11.82
C ILE A 171 -11.54 -8.03 11.15
N GLY A 172 -11.20 -6.91 11.77
CA GLY A 172 -11.39 -5.60 11.15
C GLY A 172 -10.37 -4.57 11.58
N ILE A 173 -10.07 -3.63 10.69
CA ILE A 173 -9.35 -2.40 11.02
C ILE A 173 -10.16 -1.23 10.48
N ILE A 174 -10.32 -0.21 11.32
CA ILE A 174 -11.03 1.03 11.02
C ILE A 174 -10.08 2.18 11.33
N SER A 175 -9.76 2.98 10.33
CA SER A 175 -8.72 4.00 10.39
C SER A 175 -9.32 5.37 10.09
N ASN A 176 -8.97 6.37 10.89
CA ASN A 176 -9.32 7.77 10.67
C ASN A 176 -8.10 8.67 10.97
N GLU A 177 -8.31 9.97 11.03
CA GLU A 177 -7.34 10.96 11.49
C GLU A 177 -6.69 10.64 12.86
N ASP A 178 -7.38 9.94 13.75
CA ASP A 178 -6.88 9.61 15.09
C ASP A 178 -5.90 8.43 15.13
N GLY A 179 -5.95 7.48 14.19
CA GLY A 179 -5.10 6.28 14.17
C GLY A 179 -5.83 5.05 13.63
N ASP A 180 -5.24 3.86 13.80
CA ASP A 180 -5.78 2.60 13.29
C ASP A 180 -6.45 1.81 14.43
N TYR A 181 -7.78 1.71 14.41
CA TYR A 181 -8.56 0.95 15.39
C TYR A 181 -8.69 -0.51 14.96
N VAL A 182 -8.10 -1.41 15.75
CA VAL A 182 -8.10 -2.86 15.50
C VAL A 182 -9.28 -3.50 16.24
N LEU A 183 -10.09 -4.26 15.50
CA LEU A 183 -11.14 -5.14 16.00
C LEU A 183 -10.71 -6.60 15.83
N GLY A 184 -10.61 -7.33 16.93
CA GLY A 184 -10.28 -8.76 16.89
C GLY A 184 -10.62 -9.52 18.16
N THR A 185 -10.57 -10.85 18.06
CA THR A 185 -10.88 -11.75 19.17
C THR A 185 -9.76 -11.78 20.20
N ILE A 186 -10.13 -11.80 21.48
CA ILE A 186 -9.22 -12.15 22.59
C ILE A 186 -9.15 -13.67 22.63
N LYS A 187 -7.94 -14.22 22.49
CA LYS A 187 -7.72 -15.67 22.47
C LYS A 187 -7.73 -16.29 23.87
N ASP A 188 -8.04 -17.57 23.95
CA ASP A 188 -7.85 -18.34 25.19
C ASP A 188 -6.38 -18.76 25.41
N LYS A 189 -6.13 -19.49 26.51
CA LYS A 189 -4.77 -19.94 26.88
C LYS A 189 -4.16 -20.94 25.89
N ASP A 190 -5.00 -21.58 25.09
CA ASP A 190 -4.63 -22.57 24.08
C ASP A 190 -4.59 -21.93 22.67
N ASN A 191 -4.54 -20.59 22.60
CA ASN A 191 -4.46 -19.77 21.39
C ASN A 191 -5.69 -19.85 20.47
N ASN A 192 -6.83 -20.35 20.97
CA ASN A 192 -8.08 -20.43 20.19
C ASN A 192 -8.87 -19.11 20.24
N ASN A 193 -9.61 -18.85 19.16
CA ASN A 193 -10.55 -17.73 19.08
C ASN A 193 -11.72 -17.91 20.08
N THR A 194 -12.14 -16.83 20.74
CA THR A 194 -13.28 -16.85 21.66
C THR A 194 -14.42 -15.94 21.20
N SER A 195 -15.53 -15.93 21.95
CA SER A 195 -16.60 -14.94 21.78
C SER A 195 -16.21 -13.54 22.26
N GLU A 196 -15.08 -13.38 22.97
CA GLU A 196 -14.62 -12.10 23.48
C GLU A 196 -13.75 -11.37 22.46
N TYR A 197 -13.93 -10.06 22.42
CA TYR A 197 -13.34 -9.16 21.45
C TYR A 197 -12.80 -7.92 22.15
N ILE A 198 -11.74 -7.38 21.56
CA ILE A 198 -11.16 -6.10 21.94
C ILE A 198 -11.21 -5.17 20.72
N PHE A 199 -11.61 -3.92 20.97
CA PHE A 199 -11.57 -2.83 20.01
C PHE A 199 -10.72 -1.70 20.60
N TYR A 200 -9.55 -1.44 20.00
CA TYR A 200 -8.55 -0.53 20.55
C TYR A 200 -7.84 0.23 19.43
N ASN A 201 -7.29 1.42 19.71
CA ASN A 201 -6.46 2.16 18.76
C ASN A 201 -4.99 1.77 18.93
N ASP A 202 -4.28 1.50 17.84
CA ASP A 202 -2.91 0.99 17.89
C ASP A 202 -1.88 1.98 18.49
N LYS A 203 -2.12 3.30 18.43
CA LYS A 203 -1.32 4.32 19.13
C LYS A 203 -1.36 4.21 20.66
N ASP A 204 -2.37 3.51 21.18
CA ASP A 204 -2.53 3.26 22.61
C ASP A 204 -1.83 1.99 23.07
N LEU A 205 -1.21 1.21 22.17
CA LEU A 205 -0.40 0.06 22.56
C LEU A 205 0.72 0.47 23.54
N LYS A 206 0.82 -0.31 24.61
CA LYS A 206 1.94 -0.27 25.58
C LYS A 206 3.13 -1.11 25.11
N VAL A 207 2.89 -1.99 24.14
CA VAL A 207 3.85 -2.90 23.53
C VAL A 207 4.36 -2.27 22.24
N LYS A 208 5.69 -2.14 22.09
CA LYS A 208 6.30 -1.74 20.82
C LYS A 208 6.40 -2.95 19.88
N SER A 209 6.12 -2.74 18.59
CA SER A 209 6.49 -3.69 17.55
C SER A 209 8.00 -3.94 17.59
N LYS A 210 8.42 -5.19 17.39
CA LYS A 210 9.83 -5.58 17.28
C LYS A 210 10.35 -5.52 15.85
N PHE A 211 9.69 -4.77 14.97
CA PHE A 211 10.09 -4.71 13.57
C PHE A 211 11.56 -4.36 13.38
N ARG A 212 12.17 -5.14 12.50
CA ARG A 212 13.45 -4.89 11.89
C ARG A 212 13.28 -5.20 10.41
N CYS A 213 13.89 -4.41 9.54
CA CYS A 213 14.10 -4.82 8.15
C CYS A 213 15.57 -5.19 7.96
N ASP A 214 15.84 -6.23 7.17
CA ASP A 214 17.18 -6.79 7.02
C ASP A 214 17.99 -6.15 5.86
N VAL A 215 17.60 -4.94 5.39
CA VAL A 215 18.09 -4.39 4.10
C VAL A 215 18.88 -3.08 4.17
N GLU A 216 19.11 -2.49 5.35
CA GLU A 216 19.71 -1.15 5.53
C GLU A 216 21.01 -0.91 4.71
N ASP A 217 21.85 -1.94 4.53
CA ASP A 217 23.12 -1.89 3.78
C ASP A 217 23.07 -2.44 2.32
N SER A 218 21.89 -2.80 1.80
CA SER A 218 21.78 -3.60 0.56
C SER A 218 20.86 -3.05 -0.53
N TYR A 219 20.45 -1.78 -0.44
CA TYR A 219 19.62 -1.05 -1.42
C TYR A 219 19.86 -1.43 -2.89
N GLY A 220 21.11 -1.34 -3.37
CA GLY A 220 21.47 -1.63 -4.77
C GLY A 220 21.44 -3.12 -5.17
N LYS A 221 21.37 -4.05 -4.22
CA LYS A 221 21.34 -5.50 -4.50
C LYS A 221 19.93 -6.02 -4.77
N LEU A 222 18.92 -5.42 -4.14
CA LEU A 222 17.52 -5.88 -4.18
C LEU A 222 16.70 -5.23 -5.30
N TYR A 223 17.08 -4.04 -5.76
CA TYR A 223 16.44 -3.39 -6.90
C TYR A 223 16.81 -4.06 -8.23
N LYS A 224 15.81 -4.36 -9.08
CA LYS A 224 16.01 -5.09 -10.35
C LYS A 224 15.70 -4.30 -11.62
N GLY A 225 15.64 -2.97 -11.53
CA GLY A 225 15.57 -2.09 -12.70
C GLY A 225 14.28 -2.23 -13.53
N SER A 226 14.25 -1.60 -14.70
CA SER A 226 13.05 -1.46 -15.56
C SER A 226 13.13 -2.28 -16.86
N SER A 227 14.01 -3.28 -16.93
CA SER A 227 14.13 -4.18 -18.08
C SER A 227 13.06 -5.27 -18.07
N TYR A 228 11.82 -4.87 -18.39
CA TYR A 228 10.69 -5.79 -18.61
C TYR A 228 10.98 -6.73 -19.80
N LYS A 229 11.47 -7.94 -19.51
CA LYS A 229 11.54 -9.02 -20.52
C LYS A 229 10.12 -9.50 -20.82
N HIS A 230 9.78 -9.61 -22.10
CA HIS A 230 8.50 -10.16 -22.53
C HIS A 230 8.42 -11.63 -22.11
N ILE A 231 7.42 -11.98 -21.30
CA ILE A 231 7.07 -13.37 -21.04
C ILE A 231 6.01 -13.80 -22.05
N THR A 232 6.33 -14.81 -22.85
CA THR A 232 5.39 -15.54 -23.72
C THR A 232 5.49 -17.04 -23.44
N THR A 233 5.41 -17.41 -22.16
CA THR A 233 5.44 -18.78 -21.67
C THR A 233 4.58 -18.89 -20.42
N GLY A 234 3.56 -19.76 -20.47
CA GLY A 234 2.53 -19.89 -19.43
C GLY A 234 1.19 -19.35 -19.91
N GLN A 235 0.25 -20.25 -20.22
CA GLN A 235 -1.14 -19.86 -20.47
C GLN A 235 -1.76 -19.40 -19.15
N LYS A 236 -1.88 -18.08 -18.97
CA LYS A 236 -2.94 -17.50 -18.15
C LYS A 236 -3.94 -16.85 -19.08
N ASP A 237 -5.21 -17.21 -18.93
CA ASP A 237 -6.30 -16.32 -19.31
C ASP A 237 -6.28 -15.14 -18.31
N ALA A 238 -5.50 -14.10 -18.65
CA ALA A 238 -5.52 -12.85 -17.92
C ALA A 238 -6.95 -12.29 -18.02
N THR A 239 -7.71 -12.40 -16.93
CA THR A 239 -9.15 -12.11 -16.85
C THR A 239 -9.48 -11.04 -15.81
N SER A 240 -8.44 -10.46 -15.20
CA SER A 240 -8.48 -9.45 -14.15
C SER A 240 -7.25 -8.56 -14.31
N ASP A 241 -7.42 -7.25 -14.21
CA ASP A 241 -6.29 -6.30 -14.14
C ASP A 241 -5.65 -6.26 -12.74
N ALA A 242 -6.18 -7.04 -11.79
CA ALA A 242 -5.70 -7.09 -10.40
C ALA A 242 -4.34 -7.79 -10.27
N ILE A 243 -3.49 -7.31 -9.37
CA ILE A 243 -2.29 -8.05 -8.95
C ILE A 243 -2.75 -9.26 -8.14
N ALA A 244 -2.54 -10.46 -8.67
CA ALA A 244 -2.94 -11.70 -8.02
C ALA A 244 -1.81 -12.21 -7.10
N VAL A 245 -2.03 -12.21 -5.78
CA VAL A 245 -1.03 -12.58 -4.77
C VAL A 245 -1.23 -14.03 -4.32
N TYR A 246 -0.20 -14.85 -4.49
CA TYR A 246 -0.17 -16.23 -4.01
C TYR A 246 0.48 -16.28 -2.63
N PHE A 247 -0.28 -16.70 -1.62
CA PHE A 247 0.23 -16.77 -0.25
C PHE A 247 0.87 -18.12 0.03
N VAL A 248 2.08 -18.09 0.59
CA VAL A 248 2.74 -19.28 1.15
C VAL A 248 2.80 -19.10 2.66
N ALA A 249 2.49 -20.15 3.43
CA ALA A 249 2.63 -20.14 4.89
C ALA A 249 3.59 -21.24 5.34
N ASP A 250 4.50 -20.91 6.25
CA ASP A 250 5.44 -21.85 6.85
C ASP A 250 4.78 -22.80 7.85
N TYR A 251 5.52 -23.82 8.30
CA TYR A 251 4.96 -24.84 9.19
C TYR A 251 4.62 -24.26 10.57
N GLN A 252 5.39 -23.29 11.06
CA GLN A 252 5.10 -22.62 12.33
C GLN A 252 3.77 -21.85 12.27
N THR A 253 3.51 -21.13 11.18
CA THR A 253 2.24 -20.40 10.98
C THR A 253 1.04 -21.35 10.95
N TYR A 254 1.21 -22.54 10.36
CA TYR A 254 0.19 -23.59 10.41
C TYR A 254 -0.03 -24.16 11.82
N LEU A 255 1.04 -24.39 12.59
CA LEU A 255 0.95 -24.82 13.99
C LEU A 255 0.27 -23.75 14.85
N ASP A 256 0.65 -22.48 14.72
CA ASP A 256 0.11 -21.35 15.49
C ASP A 256 -1.35 -21.05 15.15
N ALA A 257 -1.83 -21.44 13.96
CA ALA A 257 -3.24 -21.46 13.60
C ALA A 257 -4.03 -22.64 14.22
N GLY A 258 -3.41 -23.40 15.12
CA GLY A 258 -3.99 -24.58 15.78
C GLY A 258 -3.95 -25.84 14.92
N SER A 259 -2.95 -25.96 14.02
CA SER A 259 -2.89 -27.01 12.98
C SER A 259 -4.18 -27.09 12.14
N ASN A 260 -4.78 -25.92 11.85
CA ASN A 260 -6.06 -25.81 11.16
C ASN A 260 -5.95 -24.84 9.98
N GLN A 261 -5.99 -25.40 8.77
CA GLN A 261 -5.89 -24.63 7.53
C GLN A 261 -7.00 -23.57 7.39
N THR A 262 -8.22 -23.83 7.87
CA THR A 262 -9.33 -22.87 7.79
C THR A 262 -9.09 -21.66 8.69
N ASN A 263 -8.53 -21.87 9.90
CA ASN A 263 -8.15 -20.77 10.79
C ASN A 263 -7.06 -19.90 10.16
N LEU A 264 -6.03 -20.53 9.57
CA LEU A 264 -4.95 -19.83 8.88
C LEU A 264 -5.49 -19.01 7.70
N ILE A 265 -6.28 -19.63 6.82
CA ILE A 265 -6.82 -18.94 5.64
C ILE A 265 -7.75 -17.79 6.08
N ASN A 266 -8.59 -17.97 7.11
CA ASN A 266 -9.42 -16.89 7.65
C ASN A 266 -8.57 -15.72 8.18
N PHE A 267 -7.48 -16.00 8.89
CA PHE A 267 -6.56 -14.96 9.35
C PHE A 267 -5.93 -14.20 8.16
N VAL A 268 -5.35 -14.91 7.19
CA VAL A 268 -4.63 -14.26 6.07
C VAL A 268 -5.58 -13.54 5.13
N THR A 269 -6.75 -14.11 4.81
CA THR A 269 -7.77 -13.44 3.98
C THR A 269 -8.38 -12.24 4.70
N GLY A 270 -8.60 -12.35 6.02
CA GLY A 270 -9.09 -11.26 6.85
C GLY A 270 -8.12 -10.08 6.91
N MET A 271 -6.83 -10.38 7.05
CA MET A 271 -5.71 -9.44 6.97
C MET A 271 -5.61 -8.82 5.58
N PHE A 272 -5.55 -9.63 4.52
CA PHE A 272 -5.38 -9.16 3.14
C PHE A 272 -6.54 -8.28 2.67
N ASN A 273 -7.76 -8.41 3.20
CA ASN A 273 -8.83 -7.46 2.90
C ASN A 273 -8.44 -6.00 3.24
N ASN A 274 -7.64 -5.79 4.29
CA ASN A 274 -7.08 -4.49 4.65
C ASN A 274 -5.93 -4.07 3.71
N THR A 275 -4.98 -4.97 3.44
CA THR A 275 -3.91 -4.74 2.45
C THR A 275 -4.47 -4.35 1.09
N ALA A 276 -5.44 -5.09 0.58
CA ALA A 276 -6.07 -4.82 -0.69
C ALA A 276 -6.92 -3.52 -0.67
N LEU A 277 -7.49 -3.12 0.46
CA LEU A 277 -8.09 -1.79 0.60
C LEU A 277 -7.03 -0.68 0.44
N LEU A 278 -5.85 -0.83 1.05
CA LEU A 278 -4.74 0.11 0.91
C LEU A 278 -4.26 0.25 -0.54
N TYR A 279 -4.13 -0.86 -1.28
CA TYR A 279 -3.79 -0.82 -2.71
C TYR A 279 -4.91 -0.22 -3.58
N ASN A 280 -6.18 -0.55 -3.31
CA ASN A 280 -7.30 0.03 -4.05
C ASN A 280 -7.42 1.56 -3.81
N ASN A 281 -7.03 2.07 -2.65
CA ASN A 281 -6.89 3.51 -2.37
C ASN A 281 -5.77 4.20 -3.17
N GLU A 282 -4.87 3.45 -3.80
CA GLU A 282 -3.88 3.97 -4.76
C GLU A 282 -4.30 3.66 -6.22
N SER A 283 -5.55 3.21 -6.44
CA SER A 283 -6.12 2.71 -7.71
C SER A 283 -5.45 1.46 -8.27
N ILE A 284 -4.93 0.59 -7.39
CA ILE A 284 -4.31 -0.69 -7.74
C ILE A 284 -5.23 -1.82 -7.23
N PRO A 285 -6.01 -2.49 -8.08
CA PRO A 285 -6.76 -3.67 -7.67
C PRO A 285 -5.80 -4.83 -7.33
N THR A 286 -6.10 -5.57 -6.27
CA THR A 286 -5.34 -6.75 -5.84
C THR A 286 -6.29 -7.84 -5.34
N GLU A 287 -5.91 -9.10 -5.57
CA GLU A 287 -6.70 -10.29 -5.24
C GLU A 287 -5.79 -11.42 -4.73
N ILE A 288 -6.36 -12.38 -4.00
CA ILE A 288 -5.66 -13.60 -3.57
C ILE A 288 -5.85 -14.64 -4.66
N SER A 289 -4.73 -15.13 -5.19
CA SER A 289 -4.74 -16.12 -6.27
C SER A 289 -4.75 -17.56 -5.76
N GLY A 290 -4.32 -17.79 -4.52
CA GLY A 290 -4.34 -19.09 -3.88
C GLY A 290 -3.47 -19.16 -2.63
N PHE A 291 -3.39 -20.35 -2.05
CA PHE A 291 -2.56 -20.66 -0.89
C PHE A 291 -1.73 -21.94 -1.07
N TYR A 292 -0.48 -21.89 -0.62
CA TYR A 292 0.31 -23.07 -0.28
C TYR A 292 0.60 -23.10 1.22
N ILE A 293 0.17 -24.14 1.93
CA ILE A 293 0.35 -24.26 3.38
C ILE A 293 1.27 -25.43 3.67
N HIS A 294 2.40 -25.15 4.32
CA HIS A 294 3.24 -26.19 4.88
C HIS A 294 2.55 -26.83 6.09
N ASN A 295 2.05 -28.05 5.92
CA ASN A 295 1.43 -28.86 6.97
C ASN A 295 2.40 -29.89 7.59
N SER A 296 3.68 -29.79 7.22
CA SER A 296 4.84 -30.49 7.75
C SER A 296 6.06 -29.56 7.61
N ALA A 297 7.19 -29.90 8.24
CA ALA A 297 8.43 -29.11 8.22
C ALA A 297 8.76 -28.53 6.83
N ASP A 298 8.94 -27.22 6.78
CA ASP A 298 9.16 -26.45 5.57
C ASP A 298 10.64 -26.38 5.14
N PRO A 299 10.93 -26.07 3.86
CA PRO A 299 12.30 -26.07 3.33
C PRO A 299 13.13 -24.83 3.70
N TYR A 300 12.64 -23.99 4.62
CA TYR A 300 13.32 -22.79 5.13
C TYR A 300 13.52 -22.79 6.67
N LEU A 301 13.10 -23.85 7.37
CA LEU A 301 13.26 -24.05 8.82
C LEU A 301 14.68 -23.75 9.35
N ASN A 302 15.71 -24.20 8.64
CA ASN A 302 17.11 -24.06 9.09
C ASN A 302 17.75 -22.69 8.75
N TYR A 303 17.03 -21.76 8.13
CA TYR A 303 17.55 -20.41 7.88
C TYR A 303 17.33 -19.51 9.09
N SER A 304 18.33 -18.66 9.36
CA SER A 304 18.33 -17.70 10.47
C SER A 304 18.35 -16.23 10.03
N GLU A 305 18.22 -15.96 8.72
CA GLU A 305 18.19 -14.62 8.12
C GLU A 305 17.06 -14.54 7.07
N SER A 306 16.34 -13.41 7.02
CA SER A 306 15.21 -13.25 6.10
C SER A 306 15.65 -13.30 4.63
N PHE A 307 16.85 -12.78 4.32
CA PHE A 307 17.42 -12.83 2.96
C PHE A 307 17.73 -14.26 2.48
N GLY A 308 18.15 -15.14 3.40
CA GLY A 308 18.33 -16.56 3.11
C GLY A 308 17.03 -17.25 2.73
N ILE A 309 15.95 -16.95 3.48
CA ILE A 309 14.58 -17.41 3.19
C ILE A 309 14.10 -16.87 1.83
N LEU A 310 14.27 -15.58 1.55
CA LEU A 310 13.84 -14.96 0.28
C LEU A 310 14.47 -15.64 -0.95
N LYS A 311 15.79 -15.89 -0.94
CA LYS A 311 16.48 -16.65 -2.00
C LYS A 311 15.99 -18.10 -2.10
N ARG A 312 15.64 -18.72 -0.97
CA ARG A 312 15.16 -20.10 -0.91
C ARG A 312 13.76 -20.25 -1.53
N ILE A 313 12.85 -19.31 -1.27
CA ILE A 313 11.53 -19.23 -1.93
C ILE A 313 11.76 -19.16 -3.44
N GLY A 314 12.58 -18.22 -3.92
CA GLY A 314 12.80 -18.02 -5.34
C GLY A 314 13.36 -19.25 -6.05
N GLY A 315 14.31 -19.96 -5.44
CA GLY A 315 14.85 -21.21 -5.99
C GLY A 315 13.86 -22.39 -6.02
N ILE A 316 12.83 -22.38 -5.17
CA ILE A 316 11.77 -23.41 -5.14
C ILE A 316 10.69 -23.10 -6.17
N TRP A 317 10.15 -21.88 -6.14
CA TRP A 317 8.94 -21.51 -6.90
C TRP A 317 9.23 -20.95 -8.29
N GLN A 318 10.36 -20.24 -8.47
CA GLN A 318 10.76 -19.64 -9.74
C GLN A 318 9.60 -18.83 -10.37
N ASP A 319 9.10 -19.20 -11.54
CA ASP A 319 7.89 -18.61 -12.15
C ASP A 319 6.67 -19.59 -12.13
N ASP A 320 6.76 -20.74 -11.45
CA ASP A 320 5.75 -21.80 -11.40
C ASP A 320 4.84 -21.69 -10.17
N TYR A 321 3.94 -20.72 -10.19
CA TYR A 321 2.90 -20.54 -9.17
C TYR A 321 1.67 -19.85 -9.77
N PRO A 322 0.44 -20.13 -9.27
CA PRO A 322 -0.77 -19.53 -9.79
C PRO A 322 -0.94 -18.12 -9.20
N GLY A 323 -0.13 -17.15 -9.64
CA GLY A 323 -0.15 -15.77 -9.14
C GLY A 323 0.81 -14.87 -9.91
N ASP A 324 0.86 -13.59 -9.55
CA ASP A 324 1.77 -12.61 -10.13
C ASP A 324 2.89 -12.25 -9.14
N LEU A 325 2.60 -12.29 -7.84
CA LEU A 325 3.54 -12.20 -6.73
C LEU A 325 3.37 -13.39 -5.77
N ILE A 326 4.45 -13.83 -5.12
CA ILE A 326 4.42 -14.69 -3.93
C ILE A 326 4.70 -13.85 -2.70
N GLN A 327 3.87 -14.02 -1.67
CA GLN A 327 4.13 -13.56 -0.31
C GLN A 327 4.27 -14.78 0.62
N LEU A 328 5.48 -15.06 1.11
CA LEU A 328 5.66 -15.99 2.24
C LEU A 328 5.36 -15.24 3.55
N ILE A 329 4.58 -15.87 4.42
CA ILE A 329 4.37 -15.42 5.80
C ILE A 329 4.93 -16.45 6.79
N SER A 330 5.45 -15.95 7.91
CA SER A 330 5.98 -16.76 9.01
C SER A 330 5.69 -16.10 10.35
N THR A 331 5.24 -16.89 11.34
CA THR A 331 5.10 -16.48 12.74
C THR A 331 6.30 -16.89 13.61
N ARG A 332 7.38 -17.39 13.01
CA ARG A 332 8.59 -17.82 13.71
C ARG A 332 9.20 -16.70 14.55
N THR A 333 9.52 -17.01 15.80
CA THR A 333 10.15 -16.09 16.76
C THR A 333 11.53 -16.56 17.23
N ASP A 334 12.07 -17.64 16.63
CA ASP A 334 13.38 -18.22 16.99
C ASP A 334 14.57 -17.33 16.60
N GLN A 335 14.34 -16.34 15.73
CA GLN A 335 15.31 -15.31 15.34
C GLN A 335 14.63 -13.95 15.25
N SER A 336 15.43 -12.89 15.17
CA SER A 336 14.97 -11.51 14.90
C SER A 336 14.67 -11.34 13.40
N PHE A 337 13.68 -12.06 12.88
CA PHE A 337 13.25 -11.93 11.48
C PHE A 337 12.54 -10.59 11.21
N GLY A 338 12.55 -10.21 9.94
CA GLY A 338 11.93 -8.98 9.46
C GLY A 338 10.94 -9.22 8.31
N GLY A 339 10.59 -8.12 7.65
CA GLY A 339 10.15 -8.16 6.26
C GLY A 339 11.35 -8.06 5.31
N ILE A 340 11.26 -8.72 4.15
CA ILE A 340 12.18 -8.51 3.03
C ILE A 340 11.54 -8.87 1.67
N ALA A 341 11.81 -8.06 0.65
CA ALA A 341 11.31 -8.23 -0.70
C ALA A 341 12.36 -7.85 -1.76
N TRP A 342 12.22 -8.41 -2.94
CA TRP A 342 12.88 -7.86 -4.13
C TRP A 342 12.15 -6.60 -4.60
N VAL A 343 12.89 -5.59 -5.08
CA VAL A 343 12.32 -4.28 -5.40
C VAL A 343 12.13 -4.10 -6.91
N ASN A 344 10.94 -3.65 -7.31
CA ASN A 344 10.49 -3.42 -8.69
C ASN A 344 10.50 -4.68 -9.57
N VAL A 345 9.98 -5.78 -9.03
CA VAL A 345 9.96 -7.10 -9.68
C VAL A 345 8.62 -7.47 -10.31
N LEU A 346 7.56 -6.67 -10.16
CA LEU A 346 6.29 -6.93 -10.83
C LEU A 346 6.48 -7.16 -12.35
N CYS A 347 5.94 -8.27 -12.86
CA CYS A 347 6.14 -8.80 -14.22
C CYS A 347 7.58 -9.19 -14.62
N GLN A 348 8.54 -9.28 -13.70
CA GLN A 348 9.87 -9.83 -13.98
C GLN A 348 9.90 -11.36 -13.86
N SER A 349 10.55 -12.03 -14.82
CA SER A 349 10.88 -13.46 -14.71
C SER A 349 11.87 -13.72 -13.59
N PHE A 350 11.87 -14.94 -13.06
CA PHE A 350 12.88 -15.43 -12.14
C PHE A 350 14.29 -15.37 -12.74
N ASN A 351 15.26 -14.89 -11.94
CA ASN A 351 16.66 -14.87 -12.28
C ASN A 351 17.43 -15.94 -11.48
N PRO A 352 17.88 -17.05 -12.12
CA PRO A 352 18.62 -18.10 -11.42
C PRO A 352 20.02 -17.68 -10.97
N GLY A 353 20.55 -16.54 -11.44
CA GLY A 353 21.88 -16.06 -11.06
C GLY A 353 21.98 -15.49 -9.65
N ASP A 354 20.90 -14.94 -9.11
CA ASP A 354 20.83 -14.35 -7.76
C ASP A 354 19.56 -14.72 -6.97
N SER A 355 18.76 -15.65 -7.52
CA SER A 355 17.42 -16.04 -7.05
C SER A 355 16.41 -14.89 -6.95
N SER A 356 16.61 -13.79 -7.68
CA SER A 356 15.65 -12.69 -7.70
C SER A 356 14.41 -12.98 -8.56
N GLY A 357 13.31 -12.35 -8.20
CA GLY A 357 12.02 -12.55 -8.86
C GLY A 357 10.87 -12.02 -7.98
N ARG A 358 9.65 -12.41 -8.34
CA ARG A 358 8.38 -11.88 -7.85
C ARG A 358 8.00 -12.43 -6.45
N PHE A 359 8.89 -12.28 -5.49
CA PHE A 359 8.75 -12.83 -4.13
C PHE A 359 9.00 -11.78 -3.04
N SER A 360 8.28 -11.97 -1.94
CA SER A 360 8.44 -11.28 -0.65
C SER A 360 8.31 -12.27 0.51
N PHE A 361 8.88 -11.89 1.65
CA PHE A 361 8.78 -12.58 2.93
C PHE A 361 8.40 -11.59 4.02
N SER A 362 7.46 -11.95 4.88
CA SER A 362 7.11 -11.14 6.06
C SER A 362 7.05 -12.03 7.29
N ASN A 363 7.84 -11.69 8.31
CA ASN A 363 7.61 -12.16 9.66
C ASN A 363 6.44 -11.38 10.29
N ILE A 364 5.45 -12.10 10.81
CA ILE A 364 4.14 -11.56 11.17
C ILE A 364 3.74 -11.95 12.60
N GLU A 365 2.91 -11.11 13.23
CA GLU A 365 2.37 -11.37 14.58
C GLU A 365 0.85 -11.54 14.51
N THR A 366 0.35 -12.69 14.95
CA THR A 366 -1.11 -12.93 15.01
C THR A 366 -1.74 -12.38 16.30
N SER A 367 -0.94 -12.26 17.37
CA SER A 367 -1.37 -11.78 18.70
C SER A 367 -0.19 -11.59 19.64
N TYR A 368 -0.32 -10.68 20.62
CA TYR A 368 0.56 -10.52 21.79
C TYR A 368 -0.23 -10.76 23.08
N ASN A 369 0.24 -11.65 23.96
CA ASN A 369 -0.44 -12.03 25.22
C ASN A 369 -1.96 -12.26 25.05
N ASN A 370 -2.33 -13.04 24.03
CA ASN A 370 -3.70 -13.36 23.60
C ASN A 370 -4.51 -12.22 22.93
N TYR A 371 -4.01 -10.98 22.90
CA TYR A 371 -4.67 -9.86 22.22
C TYR A 371 -4.21 -9.77 20.76
N PRO A 372 -5.10 -9.47 19.81
CA PRO A 372 -4.78 -9.42 18.38
C PRO A 372 -3.86 -8.23 18.06
N THR A 373 -2.89 -8.41 17.17
CA THR A 373 -1.95 -7.36 16.72
C THR A 373 -2.00 -7.14 15.19
N TYR A 374 -3.21 -7.12 14.64
CA TYR A 374 -3.43 -7.18 13.18
C TYR A 374 -2.86 -6.00 12.38
N SER A 375 -2.80 -4.78 12.95
CA SER A 375 -2.20 -3.63 12.26
C SER A 375 -0.74 -3.86 11.90
N TRP A 376 0.03 -4.57 12.75
CA TRP A 376 1.39 -4.98 12.43
C TRP A 376 1.46 -5.86 11.19
N THR A 377 0.69 -6.95 11.16
CA THR A 377 0.68 -7.90 10.03
C THR A 377 0.22 -7.23 8.73
N VAL A 378 -0.81 -6.37 8.79
CA VAL A 378 -1.27 -5.61 7.62
C VAL A 378 -0.17 -4.66 7.14
N HIS A 379 0.52 -3.95 8.04
CA HIS A 379 1.61 -3.05 7.66
C HIS A 379 2.72 -3.81 6.92
N VAL A 380 3.32 -4.82 7.53
CA VAL A 380 4.49 -5.52 6.95
C VAL A 380 4.16 -6.22 5.63
N VAL A 381 3.01 -6.89 5.51
CA VAL A 381 2.65 -7.53 4.22
C VAL A 381 2.37 -6.48 3.13
N THR A 382 1.73 -5.36 3.47
CA THR A 382 1.49 -4.28 2.51
C THR A 382 2.80 -3.60 2.08
N HIS A 383 3.75 -3.48 3.01
CA HIS A 383 5.10 -2.94 2.82
C HIS A 383 5.92 -3.80 1.83
N GLU A 384 6.06 -5.10 2.10
CA GLU A 384 6.89 -5.99 1.28
C GLU A 384 6.31 -6.20 -0.14
N LEU A 385 4.98 -6.29 -0.26
CA LEU A 385 4.32 -6.25 -1.57
C LEU A 385 4.61 -4.92 -2.29
N GLY A 386 4.74 -3.82 -1.57
CA GLY A 386 4.95 -2.50 -2.16
C GLY A 386 6.35 -2.35 -2.75
N HIS A 387 7.35 -2.98 -2.13
CA HIS A 387 8.66 -3.19 -2.74
C HIS A 387 8.57 -4.04 -4.02
N ASN A 388 7.83 -5.15 -4.01
CA ASN A 388 7.63 -5.94 -5.23
C ASN A 388 7.02 -5.09 -6.38
N VAL A 389 6.11 -4.16 -6.06
CA VAL A 389 5.52 -3.16 -6.98
C VAL A 389 6.39 -1.89 -7.11
N GLY A 390 7.65 -1.91 -6.65
CA GLY A 390 8.68 -0.92 -6.99
C GLY A 390 8.88 0.24 -6.02
N SER A 391 8.12 0.32 -4.93
CA SER A 391 8.32 1.33 -3.89
C SER A 391 9.66 1.18 -3.18
N MET A 392 10.16 2.31 -2.66
CA MET A 392 11.28 2.40 -1.73
C MET A 392 10.77 2.89 -0.36
N HIS A 393 11.62 2.80 0.67
CA HIS A 393 11.34 3.42 1.96
C HIS A 393 11.33 4.95 1.90
N THR A 394 10.56 5.61 2.77
CA THR A 394 10.54 7.08 2.88
C THR A 394 11.89 7.67 3.30
N HIS A 395 12.69 6.93 4.08
CA HIS A 395 14.04 7.32 4.48
C HIS A 395 15.14 6.93 3.46
N ALA A 396 14.79 6.36 2.30
CA ALA A 396 15.75 6.04 1.27
C ALA A 396 16.26 7.29 0.53
N CYS A 397 17.57 7.35 0.26
CA CYS A 397 18.22 8.43 -0.50
C CYS A 397 17.93 8.34 -2.01
N VAL A 398 16.65 8.41 -2.38
CA VAL A 398 16.13 8.13 -3.74
C VAL A 398 15.08 9.15 -4.20
N TRP A 399 14.52 9.92 -3.27
CA TRP A 399 13.39 10.79 -3.55
C TRP A 399 13.85 12.19 -3.98
N PRO A 400 13.10 12.86 -4.88
CA PRO A 400 13.30 14.28 -5.13
C PRO A 400 12.99 15.08 -3.85
N VAL A 401 13.99 15.78 -3.33
CA VAL A 401 13.79 16.82 -2.30
C VAL A 401 13.60 18.18 -2.96
N LEU A 402 13.00 19.13 -2.24
CA LEU A 402 12.81 20.51 -2.67
C LEU A 402 13.17 21.46 -1.51
N PRO A 403 13.69 22.67 -1.78
CA PRO A 403 13.89 23.31 -3.08
C PRO A 403 15.24 22.96 -3.77
N SER A 404 16.11 22.19 -3.12
CA SER A 404 17.34 21.70 -3.73
C SER A 404 17.03 20.65 -4.79
N ASN A 405 17.39 20.88 -6.06
CA ASN A 405 17.21 19.93 -7.19
C ASN A 405 18.11 18.68 -7.05
N GLY A 406 17.95 17.93 -5.97
CA GLY A 406 18.78 16.80 -5.57
C GLY A 406 17.94 15.66 -5.03
N ILE A 407 18.64 14.60 -4.65
CA ILE A 407 18.05 13.38 -4.13
C ILE A 407 18.25 13.35 -2.61
N GLY A 408 17.22 12.95 -1.89
CA GLY A 408 17.20 12.91 -0.43
C GLY A 408 16.21 11.90 0.14
N ALA A 409 16.20 11.82 1.46
CA ALA A 409 15.18 11.13 2.23
C ALA A 409 14.02 12.11 2.54
N ILE A 410 12.77 11.62 2.45
CA ILE A 410 11.56 12.40 2.74
C ILE A 410 11.01 12.16 4.15
N ASP A 411 11.76 11.42 4.97
CA ASP A 411 11.44 11.11 6.36
C ASP A 411 12.74 11.01 7.17
N SER A 412 12.64 11.20 8.49
CA SER A 412 13.78 11.25 9.42
C SER A 412 13.54 10.44 10.70
N CYS A 413 12.56 9.53 10.71
CA CYS A 413 12.29 8.68 11.87
C CYS A 413 13.39 7.64 12.14
N VAL A 414 14.13 7.25 11.11
CA VAL A 414 15.35 6.42 11.21
C VAL A 414 16.47 7.08 10.41
N GLN A 415 17.68 6.51 10.49
CA GLN A 415 18.80 6.95 9.66
C GLN A 415 18.48 6.74 8.17
N ALA A 416 18.89 7.68 7.31
CA ALA A 416 18.66 7.57 5.88
C ALA A 416 19.46 6.42 5.25
N GLU A 417 18.84 5.69 4.31
CA GLU A 417 19.53 4.63 3.56
C GLU A 417 20.36 5.24 2.42
N GLY A 418 21.68 5.24 2.60
CA GLY A 418 22.64 5.84 1.69
C GLY A 418 23.17 7.19 2.18
N THR A 419 23.74 7.97 1.27
CA THR A 419 24.43 9.24 1.58
C THR A 419 23.72 10.42 0.92
N CYS A 420 22.77 11.03 1.63
CA CYS A 420 22.02 12.19 1.16
C CYS A 420 21.63 13.15 2.30
N PHE A 421 21.04 14.29 1.93
CA PHE A 421 20.45 15.22 2.88
C PHE A 421 19.04 14.78 3.29
N THR A 422 18.75 14.84 4.58
CA THR A 422 17.40 14.79 5.15
C THR A 422 16.86 16.23 5.27
N THR A 423 15.74 16.54 4.61
CA THR A 423 15.14 17.89 4.65
C THR A 423 13.86 17.96 5.49
N THR A 424 13.41 16.84 6.04
CA THR A 424 12.10 16.68 6.70
C THR A 424 12.25 16.34 8.18
N ARG A 425 11.22 16.70 8.95
CA ARG A 425 11.03 16.23 10.34
C ARG A 425 10.22 14.93 10.31
N ALA A 426 10.54 14.03 11.24
CA ALA A 426 9.81 12.80 11.53
C ALA A 426 8.27 12.95 11.39
N ASN A 427 7.67 12.10 10.56
CA ASN A 427 6.21 12.06 10.37
C ASN A 427 5.56 11.18 11.45
N TYR A 428 5.16 11.82 12.56
CA TYR A 428 4.75 11.15 13.80
C TYR A 428 3.64 10.09 13.72
N ASN A 429 2.92 9.95 12.60
CA ASN A 429 2.09 8.74 12.35
C ASN A 429 2.49 8.23 10.95
N GLY A 430 3.31 7.18 10.86
CA GLY A 430 4.00 6.82 9.60
C GLY A 430 3.08 6.43 8.44
N THR A 431 3.60 6.48 7.20
CA THR A 431 3.00 5.84 6.02
C THR A 431 3.37 4.36 5.96
N ILE A 432 2.74 3.58 5.07
CA ILE A 432 3.12 2.17 4.83
C ILE A 432 4.62 2.00 4.54
N MET A 433 5.26 2.95 3.84
CA MET A 433 6.69 2.87 3.48
C MET A 433 7.64 3.53 4.49
N SER A 434 7.18 3.80 5.71
CA SER A 434 7.93 4.55 6.74
C SER A 434 8.18 3.72 7.99
N TYR A 435 9.38 3.89 8.57
CA TYR A 435 9.78 3.28 9.84
C TYR A 435 9.44 4.15 11.07
N CYS A 436 8.68 5.24 10.91
CA CYS A 436 8.13 5.98 12.06
C CYS A 436 7.30 5.10 13.01
N HIS A 437 6.83 3.94 12.54
CA HIS A 437 6.09 2.97 13.34
C HIS A 437 6.92 2.32 14.47
N ILE A 438 8.25 2.51 14.51
CA ILE A 438 9.12 2.02 15.58
C ILE A 438 8.93 2.83 16.89
N ASP A 439 8.61 4.12 16.76
CA ASP A 439 8.35 5.03 17.88
C ASP A 439 6.89 5.48 18.00
N TYR A 440 6.09 5.26 16.96
CA TYR A 440 4.70 5.71 16.86
C TYR A 440 3.80 4.64 16.21
N ALA A 441 2.51 4.93 16.02
CA ALA A 441 1.65 4.10 15.18
C ALA A 441 1.82 4.44 13.69
N VAL A 442 1.50 3.50 12.81
CA VAL A 442 1.18 3.80 11.40
C VAL A 442 -0.17 4.55 11.40
N ASN A 443 -0.51 5.20 10.29
CA ASN A 443 -1.91 5.51 10.05
C ASN A 443 -2.28 5.15 8.61
N PHE A 444 -3.14 4.14 8.46
CA PHE A 444 -3.55 3.59 7.18
C PHE A 444 -4.33 4.57 6.29
N THR A 445 -4.92 5.65 6.82
CA THR A 445 -5.50 6.72 5.98
C THR A 445 -4.45 7.43 5.12
N LYS A 446 -3.17 7.44 5.55
CA LYS A 446 -2.06 8.01 4.76
C LYS A 446 -1.62 7.09 3.61
N GLY A 447 -1.95 5.80 3.67
CA GLY A 447 -1.55 4.79 2.69
C GLY A 447 -0.03 4.77 2.49
N PHE A 448 0.41 4.71 1.24
CA PHE A 448 1.84 4.74 0.88
C PHE A 448 2.46 6.14 0.99
N GLY A 449 1.66 7.20 1.18
CA GLY A 449 2.09 8.58 0.99
C GLY A 449 2.25 8.97 -0.49
N PRO A 450 2.60 10.24 -0.79
CA PRO A 450 2.59 10.73 -2.17
C PRO A 450 3.59 10.03 -3.09
N LEU A 451 4.90 10.18 -2.83
CA LEU A 451 5.95 9.66 -3.72
C LEU A 451 6.04 8.12 -3.77
N PRO A 452 5.91 7.39 -2.64
CA PRO A 452 5.89 5.93 -2.68
C PRO A 452 4.62 5.40 -3.38
N GLY A 453 3.46 6.05 -3.15
CA GLY A 453 2.21 5.77 -3.87
C GLY A 453 2.31 6.03 -5.38
N ASP A 454 2.96 7.12 -5.80
CA ASP A 454 3.19 7.44 -7.22
C ASP A 454 4.09 6.38 -7.88
N THR A 455 5.08 5.87 -7.16
CA THR A 455 5.99 4.83 -7.69
C THR A 455 5.26 3.52 -7.93
N ILE A 456 4.44 3.04 -7.00
CA ILE A 456 3.67 1.80 -7.20
C ILE A 456 2.59 1.95 -8.28
N ARG A 457 1.92 3.11 -8.35
CA ARG A 457 1.00 3.44 -9.46
C ARG A 457 1.71 3.36 -10.81
N TYR A 458 2.92 3.92 -10.89
CA TYR A 458 3.68 3.90 -12.13
C TYR A 458 4.09 2.49 -12.52
N ALA A 459 4.69 1.71 -11.61
CA ALA A 459 5.10 0.34 -11.88
C ALA A 459 3.91 -0.53 -12.31
N TYR A 460 2.77 -0.39 -11.64
CA TYR A 460 1.50 -1.03 -12.03
C TYR A 460 1.04 -0.58 -13.44
N SER A 461 1.11 0.71 -13.78
CA SER A 461 0.74 1.20 -15.14
C SER A 461 1.65 0.69 -16.28
N LEU A 462 2.82 0.14 -15.93
CA LEU A 462 3.76 -0.53 -16.83
C LEU A 462 3.66 -2.06 -16.81
N ALA A 463 2.87 -2.65 -15.90
CA ALA A 463 2.84 -4.08 -15.62
C ALA A 463 2.12 -4.89 -16.71
N ARG A 464 2.77 -5.07 -17.88
CA ARG A 464 2.22 -5.75 -19.06
C ARG A 464 1.76 -7.21 -18.84
N CYS A 465 2.16 -7.85 -17.74
CA CYS A 465 1.69 -9.19 -17.38
C CYS A 465 0.28 -9.20 -16.76
N LEU A 466 -0.21 -8.04 -16.31
CA LEU A 466 -1.55 -7.84 -15.75
C LEU A 466 -2.54 -7.30 -16.80
N ASP A 467 -2.07 -7.06 -18.02
CA ASP A 467 -2.92 -6.57 -19.12
C ASP A 467 -3.86 -7.70 -19.54
N SER A 468 -5.08 -7.69 -18.99
CA SER A 468 -6.10 -8.69 -19.28
C SER A 468 -6.71 -8.54 -20.69
N ALA A 469 -6.29 -7.53 -21.47
CA ALA A 469 -7.04 -7.12 -22.64
C ALA A 469 -6.21 -6.56 -23.82
N LEU A 470 -5.61 -7.48 -24.58
CA LEU A 470 -5.89 -7.51 -26.03
C LEU A 470 -7.07 -8.46 -26.35
N ASN A 471 -8.09 -8.50 -25.48
CA ASN A 471 -9.33 -9.29 -25.62
C ASN A 471 -10.44 -8.90 -24.61
N SER A 472 -10.67 -7.62 -24.33
CA SER A 472 -11.90 -7.17 -23.65
C SER A 472 -12.72 -6.21 -24.52
N SER A 473 -14.04 -6.38 -24.48
CA SER A 473 -14.99 -5.70 -25.39
C SER A 473 -15.48 -4.33 -24.85
N GLU A 474 -14.80 -3.75 -23.87
CA GLU A 474 -15.07 -2.38 -23.41
C GLU A 474 -14.08 -1.41 -24.05
N LEU A 475 -14.49 -0.91 -25.20
CA LEU A 475 -13.88 0.26 -25.82
C LEU A 475 -13.92 1.44 -24.82
N PRO A 476 -12.92 2.33 -24.82
CA PRO A 476 -12.95 3.54 -24.00
C PRO A 476 -14.29 4.28 -24.16
N LEU A 477 -14.88 4.77 -23.07
CA LEU A 477 -16.16 5.48 -23.15
C LEU A 477 -16.03 6.93 -23.67
N ALA A 478 -14.81 7.45 -23.73
CA ALA A 478 -14.50 8.80 -24.21
C ALA A 478 -13.07 8.88 -24.77
N TYR A 479 -12.83 9.91 -25.59
CA TYR A 479 -11.48 10.29 -25.99
C TYR A 479 -10.69 10.85 -24.79
N ASN A 480 -9.42 10.46 -24.66
CA ASN A 480 -8.55 10.97 -23.60
C ASN A 480 -7.09 11.02 -24.07
N LEU A 481 -6.39 12.13 -23.87
CA LEU A 481 -4.92 12.15 -23.87
C LEU A 481 -4.48 12.09 -22.40
N LEU A 482 -3.65 11.12 -22.03
CA LEU A 482 -3.13 11.00 -20.68
C LEU A 482 -1.86 11.85 -20.52
N GLN A 483 -1.50 12.13 -19.27
CA GLN A 483 -0.22 12.76 -18.98
C GLN A 483 0.92 11.81 -19.35
N ASN A 484 1.89 12.31 -20.13
CA ASN A 484 3.10 11.58 -20.47
C ASN A 484 3.85 11.17 -19.20
N TYR A 485 4.41 9.96 -19.19
CA TYR A 485 5.20 9.47 -18.06
C TYR A 485 6.55 8.90 -18.53
N PRO A 486 7.67 9.25 -17.86
CA PRO A 486 7.77 10.21 -16.76
C PRO A 486 7.53 11.66 -17.22
N ASN A 487 7.28 12.56 -16.26
CA ASN A 487 7.19 14.00 -16.47
C ASN A 487 7.47 14.76 -15.14
N PRO A 488 8.63 15.42 -14.96
CA PRO A 488 9.69 15.62 -15.95
C PRO A 488 10.37 14.32 -16.41
N PHE A 489 11.07 14.36 -17.55
CA PHE A 489 11.69 13.17 -18.15
C PHE A 489 13.09 13.45 -18.71
N ASN A 490 13.93 12.40 -18.77
CA ASN A 490 15.27 12.42 -19.36
C ASN A 490 15.64 11.02 -19.92
N PRO A 491 16.05 10.87 -21.19
CA PRO A 491 15.66 11.67 -22.35
C PRO A 491 14.30 11.22 -22.92
N SER A 492 13.65 10.20 -22.34
CA SER A 492 12.48 9.53 -22.92
C SER A 492 11.25 9.46 -22.01
N THR A 493 10.07 9.43 -22.64
CA THR A 493 8.74 9.39 -22.01
C THR A 493 7.76 8.59 -22.87
N THR A 494 6.64 8.16 -22.29
CA THR A 494 5.54 7.51 -23.03
C THR A 494 4.30 8.39 -22.95
N ILE A 495 3.70 8.68 -24.11
CA ILE A 495 2.41 9.37 -24.21
C ILE A 495 1.33 8.31 -24.47
N THR A 496 0.30 8.28 -23.62
CA THR A 496 -0.83 7.34 -23.75
C THR A 496 -2.09 8.11 -24.16
N PHE A 497 -2.91 7.54 -25.05
CA PHE A 497 -4.19 8.11 -25.45
C PHE A 497 -5.25 7.03 -25.70
N ALA A 498 -6.52 7.39 -25.55
CA ALA A 498 -7.67 6.50 -25.68
C ALA A 498 -8.66 7.02 -26.72
N LEU A 499 -9.20 6.12 -27.53
CA LEU A 499 -10.22 6.38 -28.56
C LEU A 499 -11.47 5.52 -28.29
N PRO A 500 -12.67 6.10 -28.20
CA PRO A 500 -13.93 5.37 -28.07
C PRO A 500 -14.45 4.82 -29.40
N GLU A 501 -14.01 5.41 -30.51
CA GLU A 501 -14.36 5.06 -31.88
C GLU A 501 -13.13 5.21 -32.77
N GLU A 502 -13.11 4.52 -33.91
CA GLU A 502 -12.05 4.62 -34.92
C GLU A 502 -11.85 6.07 -35.41
N GLY A 503 -10.60 6.49 -35.59
CA GLY A 503 -10.28 7.81 -36.12
C GLY A 503 -8.84 7.98 -36.62
N PHE A 504 -8.61 9.00 -37.44
CA PHE A 504 -7.29 9.44 -37.86
C PHE A 504 -6.65 10.26 -36.74
N VAL A 505 -5.59 9.74 -36.15
CA VAL A 505 -4.84 10.38 -35.07
C VAL A 505 -3.64 11.13 -35.62
N THR A 506 -3.42 12.34 -35.12
CA THR A 506 -2.14 13.05 -35.21
C THR A 506 -1.71 13.45 -33.81
N LEU A 507 -0.48 13.08 -33.41
CA LEU A 507 0.12 13.40 -32.11
C LEU A 507 1.39 14.21 -32.35
N THR A 508 1.36 15.49 -31.98
CA THR A 508 2.41 16.45 -32.33
C THR A 508 2.99 17.10 -31.08
N VAL A 509 4.32 17.18 -31.01
CA VAL A 509 5.09 17.88 -29.98
C VAL A 509 5.44 19.28 -30.48
N TYR A 510 5.27 20.26 -29.60
CA TYR A 510 5.60 21.68 -29.82
C TYR A 510 6.52 22.18 -28.70
N ASP A 511 7.38 23.15 -29.00
CA ASP A 511 8.04 23.93 -27.95
C ASP A 511 7.11 25.01 -27.38
N ILE A 512 7.58 25.72 -26.35
CA ILE A 512 6.79 26.75 -25.65
C ILE A 512 6.40 27.95 -26.54
N THR A 513 7.03 28.12 -27.71
CA THR A 513 6.66 29.17 -28.69
C THR A 513 5.55 28.72 -29.65
N GLY A 514 5.11 27.46 -29.55
CA GLY A 514 4.13 26.86 -30.46
C GLY A 514 4.72 26.33 -31.76
N ARG A 515 6.05 26.32 -31.92
CA ARG A 515 6.73 25.70 -33.07
C ARG A 515 6.67 24.18 -32.96
N GLU A 516 6.25 23.51 -34.03
CA GLU A 516 6.29 22.05 -34.16
C GLU A 516 7.73 21.53 -34.08
N VAL A 517 7.96 20.54 -33.23
CA VAL A 517 9.26 19.88 -33.02
C VAL A 517 9.27 18.51 -33.68
N VAL A 518 8.22 17.70 -33.48
CA VAL A 518 8.08 16.37 -34.07
C VAL A 518 6.62 15.91 -34.07
N LYS A 519 6.21 15.16 -35.10
CA LYS A 519 4.98 14.36 -35.10
C LYS A 519 5.32 12.92 -34.72
N LEU A 520 4.84 12.49 -33.55
CA LEU A 520 5.00 11.14 -33.03
C LEU A 520 4.01 10.15 -33.68
N VAL A 521 2.86 10.68 -34.10
CA VAL A 521 1.84 10.02 -34.92
C VAL A 521 1.41 11.03 -35.97
N ASN A 522 1.38 10.66 -37.24
CA ASN A 522 1.06 11.58 -38.34
C ASN A 522 -0.06 11.01 -39.21
N ASN A 523 -1.30 11.45 -38.97
CA ASN A 523 -2.50 11.06 -39.72
C ASN A 523 -2.67 9.53 -39.89
N GLN A 524 -2.43 8.76 -38.84
CA GLN A 524 -2.56 7.30 -38.84
C GLN A 524 -3.95 6.89 -38.34
N VAL A 525 -4.55 5.87 -38.95
CA VAL A 525 -5.84 5.32 -38.50
C VAL A 525 -5.61 4.45 -37.27
N TYR A 526 -6.36 4.72 -36.21
CA TYR A 526 -6.46 3.87 -35.03
C TYR A 526 -7.91 3.42 -34.87
N ASN A 527 -8.10 2.16 -34.52
CA ASN A 527 -9.39 1.65 -34.06
C ASN A 527 -9.73 2.24 -32.68
N ALA A 528 -10.93 1.94 -32.18
CA ALA A 528 -11.22 2.18 -30.76
C ALA A 528 -10.31 1.33 -29.87
N GLY A 529 -9.84 1.90 -28.75
CA GLY A 529 -8.86 1.27 -27.86
C GLY A 529 -7.94 2.28 -27.17
N VAL A 530 -6.98 1.77 -26.39
CA VAL A 530 -5.94 2.56 -25.71
C VAL A 530 -4.59 2.30 -26.38
N PHE A 531 -3.86 3.37 -26.69
CA PHE A 531 -2.61 3.33 -27.44
C PHE A 531 -1.50 4.08 -26.71
N LYS A 532 -0.27 3.60 -26.87
CA LYS A 532 0.93 4.15 -26.22
C LYS A 532 1.97 4.48 -27.29
N THR A 533 2.50 5.70 -27.27
CA THR A 533 3.58 6.16 -28.16
C THR A 533 4.81 6.49 -27.31
N TYR A 534 5.90 5.78 -27.56
CA TYR A 534 7.20 6.07 -26.95
C TYR A 534 7.84 7.30 -27.62
N PHE A 535 8.49 8.14 -26.84
CA PHE A 535 9.16 9.34 -27.32
C PHE A 535 10.54 9.48 -26.67
N ASN A 536 11.60 9.52 -27.49
CA ASN A 536 12.97 9.78 -27.06
C ASN A 536 13.47 11.08 -27.67
N THR A 537 13.90 12.02 -26.84
CA THR A 537 14.32 13.37 -27.27
C THR A 537 15.76 13.43 -27.77
N THR A 538 16.53 12.35 -27.61
CA THR A 538 17.92 12.25 -28.09
C THR A 538 17.99 12.38 -29.61
N GLU A 539 17.06 11.73 -30.31
CA GLU A 539 16.94 11.72 -31.78
C GLU A 539 16.60 13.11 -32.36
N HIS A 540 16.05 14.01 -31.54
CA HIS A 540 15.59 15.34 -31.94
C HIS A 540 16.43 16.48 -31.35
N SER A 541 17.55 16.18 -30.67
CA SER A 541 18.47 17.16 -30.07
C SER A 541 17.81 18.23 -29.16
N MET A 542 16.66 17.92 -28.55
CA MET A 542 15.87 18.91 -27.79
C MET A 542 16.61 19.40 -26.52
N ALA A 543 16.42 20.66 -26.15
CA ALA A 543 17.01 21.25 -24.95
C ALA A 543 16.11 21.05 -23.71
N SER A 544 16.67 21.08 -22.50
CA SER A 544 15.89 21.13 -21.26
C SER A 544 14.87 22.27 -21.30
N GLY A 545 13.63 22.01 -20.89
CA GLY A 545 12.57 23.01 -20.94
C GLY A 545 11.16 22.44 -20.97
N VAL A 546 10.19 23.35 -21.10
CA VAL A 546 8.77 23.02 -21.22
C VAL A 546 8.39 22.84 -22.68
N TYR A 547 7.72 21.73 -22.98
CA TYR A 547 7.15 21.41 -24.27
C TYR A 547 5.65 21.14 -24.11
N LEU A 548 4.91 21.27 -25.20
CA LEU A 548 3.51 20.88 -25.28
C LEU A 548 3.38 19.69 -26.22
N TYR A 549 2.39 18.83 -26.02
CA TYR A 549 1.98 17.83 -26.99
C TYR A 549 0.47 17.89 -27.18
N ARG A 550 0.03 17.84 -28.44
CA ARG A 550 -1.37 17.86 -28.84
C ARG A 550 -1.72 16.57 -29.56
N ILE A 551 -2.83 15.95 -29.17
CA ILE A 551 -3.52 14.98 -30.02
C ILE A 551 -4.62 15.70 -30.79
N ASP A 552 -4.78 15.36 -32.06
CA ASP A 552 -5.97 15.64 -32.86
C ASP A 552 -6.53 14.32 -33.38
N VAL A 553 -7.85 14.13 -33.30
CA VAL A 553 -8.55 12.98 -33.88
C VAL A 553 -9.61 13.46 -34.86
N ILE A 554 -9.53 12.98 -36.10
CA ILE A 554 -10.44 13.31 -37.20
C ILE A 554 -11.19 12.06 -37.63
N ARG A 555 -12.51 12.15 -37.81
CA ARG A 555 -13.35 11.09 -38.38
C ARG A 555 -14.31 11.70 -39.40
N ASN A 556 -14.47 11.08 -40.57
CA ASN A 556 -15.34 11.56 -41.66
C ASN A 556 -15.11 13.05 -41.99
N ASN A 557 -13.85 13.44 -42.19
CA ASN A 557 -13.40 14.81 -42.44
C ASN A 557 -13.82 15.86 -41.37
N SER A 558 -14.23 15.42 -40.19
CA SER A 558 -14.65 16.27 -39.08
C SER A 558 -13.73 16.05 -37.86
N SER A 559 -13.29 17.13 -37.21
CA SER A 559 -12.55 17.03 -35.95
C SER A 559 -13.48 16.49 -34.85
N LYS A 560 -13.02 15.47 -34.13
CA LYS A 560 -13.74 14.80 -33.04
C LYS A 560 -13.17 15.10 -31.67
N TYR A 561 -11.85 15.21 -31.60
CA TYR A 561 -11.14 15.44 -30.35
C TYR A 561 -9.86 16.23 -30.59
N SER A 562 -9.57 17.18 -29.69
CA SER A 562 -8.26 17.83 -29.60
C SER A 562 -7.96 18.12 -28.13
N GLN A 563 -6.81 17.65 -27.64
CA GLN A 563 -6.35 17.95 -26.29
C GLN A 563 -4.86 18.24 -26.29
N ILE A 564 -4.45 19.28 -25.56
CA ILE A 564 -3.06 19.68 -25.35
C ILE A 564 -2.67 19.33 -23.90
N ARG A 565 -1.45 18.85 -23.71
CA ARG A 565 -0.82 18.69 -22.40
C ARG A 565 0.62 19.22 -22.39
N LYS A 566 1.12 19.49 -21.19
CA LYS A 566 2.46 20.01 -20.91
C LYS A 566 3.40 18.86 -20.52
N MET A 567 4.60 18.82 -21.07
CA MET A 567 5.70 17.98 -20.60
C MET A 567 6.97 18.80 -20.32
N VAL A 568 7.86 18.28 -19.49
CA VAL A 568 9.09 18.94 -19.07
C VAL A 568 10.26 18.01 -19.33
N LEU A 569 11.12 18.39 -20.27
CA LEU A 569 12.39 17.70 -20.51
C LEU A 569 13.45 18.29 -19.57
N ILE A 570 14.18 17.44 -18.88
CA ILE A 570 15.38 17.80 -18.13
C ILE A 570 16.51 16.96 -18.73
N LYS A 571 17.63 17.58 -19.09
CA LYS A 571 18.88 16.91 -19.45
C LYS A 571 19.88 17.01 -18.31
#